data_AF-A0A954EEU7-F1
#
_entry.id   AF-A0A954EEU7-F1
#
_cell.length_a   1.000
_cell.length_b   1.000
_cell.length_c   1.000
_cell.angle_alpha   90.00
_cell.angle_beta   90.00
_cell.angle_gamma   90.00
#
_symmetry.space_group_name_H-M   'P 1'
#
loop_
_entity.id
_entity.type
_entity.pdbx_description
1 polymer ?
#
loop_
_entity_poly.entity_id
_entity_poly.type
_entity_poly.pdbx_seq_one_letter_code
_entity_poly.pdbx_strand_id
1 'polypeptide(L)'
;MMKPSSNIWPVLALSLVLCAPLYLLHSSGQAEDQLRMKPQQGMLVLTDGRILTGQIQTLQRGYLIESESGRITIPFANVTCFAQSLPEAYRIQRDAMVKPTADQHVSLAEWCLTNKLFSEAEREINSALALQPQHGNAKRLLERFDKETPKQPDFTDRERKETMDQILIAKEFSTARPIANLEPALAREFVTSIEPLLMNRCSNTSCHGTTSPSDFRLTQKWNIRGQTRHISDQNLQAVLGQINPLQPEQSPLLAILR
;
A
#
# COMPACT_ATOMS: atom_id res chain seq x y z
N MET A 1 20.44 53.78 80.10
CA MET A 1 21.75 54.22 79.57
C MET A 1 21.89 53.68 78.15
N MET A 2 22.34 54.37 77.11
CA MET A 2 22.65 55.77 76.82
C MET A 2 23.03 55.73 75.32
N LYS A 3 22.40 56.54 74.44
CA LYS A 3 23.11 57.09 73.25
C LYS A 3 24.20 58.04 73.79
N PRO A 4 25.30 58.41 73.09
CA PRO A 4 25.41 58.85 71.67
C PRO A 4 26.74 58.34 71.01
N SER A 5 27.26 58.72 69.84
CA SER A 5 27.59 60.04 69.24
C SER A 5 28.16 59.77 67.82
N SER A 6 27.59 60.30 66.73
CA SER A 6 28.01 61.55 66.04
C SER A 6 29.51 61.66 65.73
N ASN A 7 29.89 61.78 64.44
CA ASN A 7 30.50 63.00 63.87
C ASN A 7 30.93 62.83 62.38
N ILE A 8 30.44 63.68 61.45
CA ILE A 8 31.09 64.86 60.79
C ILE A 8 32.09 64.43 59.67
N TRP A 9 31.73 64.40 58.37
CA TRP A 9 31.77 65.48 57.32
C TRP A 9 33.05 65.43 56.42
N PRO A 10 33.14 66.18 55.30
CA PRO A 10 33.10 65.68 53.91
C PRO A 10 34.39 65.90 53.10
N VAL A 11 34.63 65.22 51.97
CA VAL A 11 35.43 65.78 50.84
C VAL A 11 34.98 65.16 49.51
N LEU A 12 34.71 66.05 48.55
CA LEU A 12 34.51 65.82 47.12
C LEU A 12 35.76 65.27 46.41
N ALA A 13 35.58 64.34 45.48
CA ALA A 13 36.31 64.26 44.22
C ALA A 13 35.39 63.54 43.21
N LEU A 14 34.84 64.22 42.18
CA LEU A 14 35.42 64.32 40.83
C LEU A 14 36.02 62.96 40.39
N SER A 15 35.62 62.25 39.34
CA SER A 15 35.05 62.66 38.06
C SER A 15 34.78 61.40 37.21
N LEU A 16 33.80 61.52 36.29
CA LEU A 16 33.67 60.84 34.99
C LEU A 16 33.70 59.29 34.93
N VAL A 17 32.52 58.69 34.71
CA VAL A 17 32.35 57.66 33.68
C VAL A 17 31.07 57.96 32.88
N LEU A 18 31.19 57.90 31.56
CA LEU A 18 30.25 58.33 30.54
C LEU A 18 28.83 57.75 30.71
N CYS A 19 27.83 58.63 30.61
CA CYS A 19 26.45 58.26 30.25
C CYS A 19 26.42 57.74 28.81
N ALA A 20 26.40 56.42 28.64
CA ALA A 20 25.91 55.80 27.41
C ALA A 20 24.37 55.77 27.48
N PRO A 21 23.65 56.26 26.46
CA PRO A 21 22.19 56.22 26.47
C PRO A 21 21.71 54.76 26.41
N LEU A 22 20.86 54.39 27.37
CA LEU A 22 20.05 53.17 27.32
C LEU A 22 19.14 53.26 26.09
N TYR A 23 19.63 52.75 24.97
CA TYR A 23 18.78 52.29 23.88
C TYR A 23 18.07 51.02 24.34
N LEU A 24 16.97 51.17 25.08
CA LEU A 24 15.95 50.14 25.19
C LEU A 24 15.22 50.06 23.84
N LEU A 25 15.88 49.48 22.83
CA LEU A 25 15.18 48.88 21.72
C LEU A 25 14.42 47.68 22.30
N HIS A 26 13.11 47.88 22.50
CA HIS A 26 12.15 46.80 22.61
C HIS A 26 12.24 45.95 21.34
N SER A 27 13.03 44.89 21.40
CA SER A 27 12.99 43.77 20.46
C SER A 27 11.73 42.95 20.74
N SER A 28 10.57 43.51 20.40
CA SER A 28 9.31 42.76 20.31
C SER A 28 9.12 42.33 18.87
N GLY A 29 9.82 41.26 18.45
CA GLY A 29 9.70 40.78 17.07
C GLY A 29 10.37 39.46 16.71
N GLN A 30 11.08 38.78 17.64
CA GLN A 30 11.84 37.56 17.28
C GLN A 30 11.51 36.31 18.13
N ALA A 31 10.36 36.28 18.81
CA ALA A 31 9.88 35.10 19.52
C ALA A 31 8.71 34.37 18.84
N GLU A 32 8.14 34.89 17.75
CA GLU A 32 6.96 34.28 17.10
C GLU A 32 7.28 33.39 15.88
N ASP A 33 8.52 33.37 15.37
CA ASP A 33 8.86 32.68 14.12
C ASP A 33 9.39 31.24 14.28
N GLN A 34 9.46 30.72 15.52
CA GLN A 34 10.05 29.39 15.80
C GLN A 34 9.09 28.20 15.68
N LEU A 35 7.81 28.41 15.33
CA LEU A 35 6.81 27.33 15.24
C LEU A 35 6.18 27.16 13.85
N ARG A 36 6.84 27.67 12.80
CA ARG A 36 6.48 27.36 11.41
C ARG A 36 7.32 26.19 10.93
N MET A 37 6.84 24.97 11.14
CA MET A 37 7.40 23.83 10.41
C MET A 37 7.29 24.10 8.90
N LYS A 38 8.34 23.74 8.16
CA LYS A 38 8.33 23.83 6.69
C LYS A 38 7.13 23.04 6.14
N PRO A 39 6.50 23.51 5.05
CA PRO A 39 5.48 22.72 4.35
C PRO A 39 6.01 21.32 4.02
N GLN A 40 5.21 20.30 4.29
CA GLN A 40 5.55 18.90 4.05
C GLN A 40 4.40 18.20 3.33
N GLN A 41 4.73 17.35 2.35
CA GLN A 41 3.72 16.49 1.73
C GLN A 41 3.20 15.48 2.77
N GLY A 42 1.88 15.34 2.85
CA GLY A 42 1.28 14.35 3.74
C GLY A 42 -0.24 14.31 3.64
N MET A 43 -0.86 13.81 4.71
CA MET A 43 -2.30 13.74 4.87
C MET A 43 -2.74 14.09 6.29
N LEU A 44 -3.92 14.70 6.39
CA LEU A 44 -4.64 14.91 7.64
C LEU A 44 -5.83 13.98 7.69
N VAL A 45 -5.94 13.19 8.77
CA VAL A 45 -7.17 12.47 9.10
C VAL A 45 -8.01 13.38 9.97
N LEU A 46 -9.24 13.65 9.54
CA LEU A 46 -10.18 14.49 10.28
C LEU A 46 -10.93 13.67 11.33
N THR A 47 -11.55 14.36 12.28
CA THR A 47 -12.37 13.73 13.34
C THR A 47 -13.61 13.01 12.81
N ASP A 48 -14.07 13.35 11.61
CA ASP A 48 -15.16 12.67 10.89
C ASP A 48 -14.67 11.51 10.00
N GLY A 49 -13.37 11.19 10.03
CA GLY A 49 -12.77 10.11 9.27
C GLY A 49 -12.34 10.46 7.85
N ARG A 50 -12.66 11.65 7.33
CA ARG A 50 -12.18 12.09 6.00
C ARG A 50 -10.67 12.29 6.01
N ILE A 51 -10.07 12.13 4.82
CA ILE A 51 -8.64 12.34 4.60
C ILE A 51 -8.45 13.49 3.63
N LEU A 52 -7.60 14.44 4.00
CA LEU A 52 -7.15 15.51 3.12
C LEU A 52 -5.66 15.32 2.83
N THR A 53 -5.29 15.33 1.55
CA THR A 53 -3.90 15.14 1.08
C THR A 53 -3.36 16.42 0.45
N GLY A 54 -2.07 16.69 0.63
CA GLY A 54 -1.45 17.89 0.08
C GLY A 54 -0.16 18.30 0.78
N GLN A 55 0.30 19.50 0.45
CA GLN A 55 1.37 20.18 1.17
C GLN A 55 0.80 20.80 2.45
N ILE A 56 1.26 20.32 3.59
CA ILE A 56 0.73 20.67 4.91
C ILE A 56 1.72 21.54 5.64
N GLN A 57 1.27 22.71 6.09
CA GLN A 57 2.02 23.62 6.94
C GLN A 57 1.31 23.78 8.28
N THR A 58 2.06 23.70 9.38
CA THR A 58 1.51 23.97 10.71
C THR A 58 1.44 25.47 10.93
N LEU A 59 0.26 25.97 11.29
CA LEU A 59 0.00 27.35 11.71
C LEU A 59 -0.23 27.40 13.23
N GLN A 60 -0.43 28.59 13.78
CA GLN A 60 -0.67 28.74 15.23
C GLN A 60 -1.95 28.08 15.74
N ARG A 61 -2.99 27.94 14.91
CA ARG A 61 -4.33 27.46 15.32
C ARG A 61 -4.84 26.26 14.51
N GLY A 62 -3.99 25.69 13.67
CA GLY A 62 -4.38 24.57 12.80
C GLY A 62 -3.34 24.29 11.73
N TYR A 63 -3.78 23.56 10.70
CA TYR A 63 -2.98 23.22 9.53
C TYR A 63 -3.48 23.96 8.30
N LEU A 64 -2.56 24.48 7.50
CA LEU A 64 -2.83 24.87 6.13
C LEU A 64 -2.55 23.68 5.23
N ILE A 65 -3.47 23.32 4.35
CA ILE A 65 -3.23 22.33 3.31
C ILE A 65 -3.41 22.94 1.93
N GLU A 66 -2.44 22.67 1.06
CA GLU A 66 -2.45 23.06 -0.35
C GLU A 66 -2.51 21.80 -1.21
N SER A 67 -3.55 21.71 -2.03
CA SER A 67 -3.77 20.62 -2.98
C SER A 67 -4.15 21.18 -4.35
N GLU A 68 -4.37 20.30 -5.32
CA GLU A 68 -4.86 20.68 -6.66
C GLU A 68 -6.22 21.41 -6.61
N SER A 69 -7.02 21.12 -5.58
CA SER A 69 -8.34 21.74 -5.38
C SER A 69 -8.28 23.12 -4.72
N GLY A 70 -7.09 23.55 -4.28
CA GLY A 70 -6.86 24.86 -3.65
C GLY A 70 -6.25 24.76 -2.25
N ARG A 71 -6.41 25.85 -1.49
CA ARG A 71 -5.81 26.02 -0.16
C ARG A 71 -6.92 26.13 0.89
N ILE A 72 -6.84 25.31 1.94
CA ILE A 72 -7.81 25.32 3.06
C ILE A 72 -7.09 25.24 4.40
N THR A 73 -7.64 25.90 5.41
CA THR A 73 -7.15 25.85 6.80
C THR A 73 -8.05 24.97 7.64
N ILE A 74 -7.47 24.01 8.34
CA ILE A 74 -8.17 23.06 9.20
C ILE A 74 -7.75 23.29 10.66
N PRO A 75 -8.69 23.57 11.58
CA PRO A 75 -8.37 23.71 13.00
C PRO A 75 -7.80 22.42 13.60
N PHE A 76 -6.89 22.53 14.58
CA PHE A 76 -6.34 21.34 15.27
C PHE A 76 -7.41 20.43 15.87
N ALA A 77 -8.49 21.02 16.40
CA ALA A 77 -9.60 20.28 17.00
C ALA A 77 -10.36 19.38 16.01
N ASN A 78 -10.22 19.63 14.70
CA ASN A 78 -10.86 18.85 13.65
C ASN A 78 -9.93 17.78 13.07
N VAL A 79 -8.69 17.68 13.56
CA VAL A 79 -7.68 16.74 13.08
C VAL A 79 -7.45 15.66 14.13
N THR A 80 -7.65 14.42 13.71
CA THR A 80 -7.28 13.23 14.49
C THR A 80 -5.77 13.02 14.45
N CYS A 81 -5.17 13.05 13.25
CA CYS A 81 -3.72 12.95 13.11
C CYS A 81 -3.20 13.51 11.77
N PHE A 82 -1.90 13.81 11.75
CA PHE A 82 -1.11 14.01 10.55
C PHE A 82 -0.28 12.74 10.27
N ALA A 83 -0.17 12.33 9.02
CA ALA A 83 0.64 11.20 8.59
C ALA A 83 1.19 11.40 7.17
N GLN A 84 2.24 10.68 6.82
CA GLN A 84 2.80 10.63 5.46
C GLN A 84 2.15 9.55 4.60
N SER A 85 1.47 8.57 5.22
CA SER A 85 0.83 7.46 4.52
C SER A 85 -0.39 6.91 5.27
N LEU A 86 -1.27 6.19 4.57
CA LEU A 86 -2.43 5.51 5.15
C LEU A 86 -2.06 4.50 6.26
N PRO A 87 -1.03 3.63 6.10
CA PRO A 87 -0.61 2.72 7.17
C PRO A 87 -0.08 3.45 8.42
N GLU A 88 0.60 4.58 8.24
CA GLU A 88 1.04 5.41 9.36
C GLU A 88 -0.14 6.07 10.07
N ALA A 89 -1.11 6.60 9.33
CA ALA A 89 -2.33 7.17 9.89
C ALA A 89 -3.12 6.14 10.72
N TYR A 90 -3.20 4.89 10.25
CA TYR A 90 -3.76 3.77 11.02
C TYR A 90 -2.98 3.56 12.32
N ARG A 91 -1.65 3.46 12.26
CA ARG A 91 -0.80 3.26 13.45
C ARG A 91 -0.99 4.36 14.49
N ILE A 92 -0.98 5.63 14.08
CA ILE A 92 -1.16 6.75 15.02
C ILE A 92 -2.53 6.68 15.71
N GLN A 93 -3.60 6.40 14.94
CA GLN A 93 -4.94 6.22 15.51
C GLN A 93 -5.02 5.02 16.46
N ARG A 94 -4.34 3.93 16.12
CA ARG A 94 -4.24 2.72 16.93
C ARG A 94 -3.53 2.99 18.26
N ASP A 95 -2.37 3.63 18.20
CA ASP A 95 -1.51 3.92 19.35
C ASP A 95 -2.16 4.93 20.32
N ALA A 96 -3.05 5.80 19.82
CA ALA A 96 -3.82 6.73 20.64
C ALA A 96 -4.89 6.04 21.53
N MET A 97 -5.28 4.79 21.21
CA MET A 97 -6.27 4.05 22.00
C MET A 97 -5.63 3.33 23.19
N VAL A 98 -5.55 4.00 24.34
CA VAL A 98 -4.83 3.48 25.52
C VAL A 98 -5.50 2.26 26.17
N LYS A 99 -6.83 2.07 26.00
CA LYS A 99 -7.58 0.86 26.35
C LYS A 99 -8.84 0.79 25.48
N PRO A 100 -8.73 0.31 24.23
CA PRO A 100 -9.82 0.41 23.27
C PRO A 100 -11.03 -0.42 23.71
N THR A 101 -12.21 0.17 23.55
CA THR A 101 -13.48 -0.56 23.58
C THR A 101 -13.72 -1.28 22.25
N ALA A 102 -14.64 -2.25 22.24
CA ALA A 102 -15.04 -2.92 21.01
C ALA A 102 -15.59 -1.92 19.97
N ASP A 103 -16.34 -0.89 20.38
CA ASP A 103 -16.84 0.15 19.48
C ASP A 103 -15.73 0.99 18.84
N GLN A 104 -14.66 1.29 19.58
CA GLN A 104 -13.50 2.01 19.03
C GLN A 104 -12.76 1.18 17.98
N HIS A 105 -12.62 -0.12 18.21
CA HIS A 105 -12.10 -1.05 17.21
C HIS A 105 -12.98 -1.14 15.97
N VAL A 106 -14.31 -1.22 16.13
CA VAL A 106 -15.26 -1.21 15.01
C VAL A 106 -15.12 0.08 14.20
N SER A 107 -15.06 1.23 14.87
CA SER A 107 -14.91 2.54 14.20
C SER A 107 -13.61 2.61 13.39
N LEU A 108 -12.49 2.13 13.95
CA LEU A 108 -11.22 2.09 13.24
C LEU A 108 -11.24 1.08 12.07
N ALA A 109 -11.91 -0.07 12.24
CA ALA A 109 -12.09 -1.04 11.16
C ALA A 109 -12.88 -0.46 9.98
N GLU A 110 -13.95 0.27 10.24
CA GLU A 110 -14.76 0.96 9.21
C GLU A 110 -13.93 2.00 8.45
N TRP A 111 -13.10 2.76 9.17
CA TRP A 111 -12.16 3.70 8.57
C TRP A 111 -11.13 2.98 7.69
N CYS A 112 -10.57 1.86 8.16
CA CYS A 112 -9.64 1.04 7.38
C CYS A 112 -10.30 0.51 6.10
N LEU A 113 -11.54 0.01 6.17
CA LEU A 113 -12.27 -0.47 4.99
C LEU A 113 -12.52 0.63 3.96
N THR A 114 -12.95 1.81 4.42
CA THR A 114 -13.15 2.98 3.56
C THR A 114 -11.88 3.36 2.81
N ASN A 115 -10.73 3.17 3.44
CA ASN A 115 -9.41 3.48 2.87
C ASN A 115 -8.68 2.26 2.27
N LYS A 116 -9.38 1.13 2.09
CA LYS A 116 -8.86 -0.12 1.48
C LYS A 116 -7.66 -0.74 2.23
N LEU A 117 -7.56 -0.51 3.53
CA LEU A 117 -6.60 -1.13 4.43
C LEU A 117 -7.18 -2.44 4.98
N PHE A 118 -7.30 -3.46 4.12
CA PHE A 118 -8.04 -4.69 4.44
C PHE A 118 -7.40 -5.49 5.58
N SER A 119 -6.07 -5.61 5.60
CA SER A 119 -5.36 -6.36 6.65
C SER A 119 -5.50 -5.70 8.02
N GLU A 120 -5.46 -4.36 8.06
CA GLU A 120 -5.71 -3.56 9.26
C GLU A 120 -7.16 -3.72 9.71
N ALA A 121 -8.13 -3.62 8.79
CA ALA A 121 -9.55 -3.76 9.09
C ALA A 121 -9.85 -5.12 9.75
N GLU A 122 -9.32 -6.21 9.18
CA GLU A 122 -9.50 -7.56 9.75
C GLU A 122 -8.95 -7.65 11.18
N ARG A 123 -7.75 -7.10 11.44
CA ARG A 123 -7.16 -7.08 12.79
C ARG A 123 -8.06 -6.34 13.79
N GLU A 124 -8.62 -5.20 13.38
CA GLU A 124 -9.50 -4.42 14.25
C GLU A 124 -10.85 -5.12 14.51
N ILE A 125 -11.45 -5.73 13.48
CA ILE A 125 -12.69 -6.53 13.62
C ILE A 125 -12.47 -7.68 14.62
N ASN A 126 -11.37 -8.42 14.45
CA ASN A 126 -11.02 -9.54 15.33
C ASN A 126 -10.77 -9.07 16.76
N SER A 127 -10.13 -7.92 16.93
CA SER A 127 -9.91 -7.35 18.26
C SER A 127 -11.22 -6.92 18.94
N ALA A 128 -12.17 -6.34 18.19
CA ALA A 128 -13.50 -6.04 18.71
C ALA A 128 -14.25 -7.31 19.17
N LEU A 129 -14.19 -8.37 18.37
CA LEU A 129 -14.83 -9.66 18.69
C LEU A 129 -14.14 -10.39 19.85
N ALA A 130 -12.83 -10.21 20.02
CA ALA A 130 -12.10 -10.74 21.17
C ALA A 130 -12.53 -10.06 22.49
N LEU A 131 -12.81 -8.75 22.45
CA LEU A 131 -13.33 -8.01 23.61
C LEU A 131 -14.80 -8.34 23.89
N GLN A 132 -15.62 -8.41 22.84
CA GLN A 132 -17.05 -8.67 22.94
C GLN A 132 -17.52 -9.63 21.82
N PRO A 133 -17.54 -10.96 22.07
CA PRO A 133 -17.86 -11.95 21.05
C PRO A 133 -19.28 -11.84 20.47
N GLN A 134 -20.20 -11.17 21.15
CA GLN A 134 -21.58 -10.94 20.71
C GLN A 134 -21.82 -9.53 20.14
N HIS A 135 -20.77 -8.77 19.86
CA HIS A 135 -20.90 -7.40 19.36
C HIS A 135 -21.54 -7.37 17.97
N GLY A 136 -22.77 -6.86 17.88
CA GLY A 136 -23.56 -6.89 16.64
C GLY A 136 -22.90 -6.17 15.46
N ASN A 137 -22.32 -4.99 15.69
CA ASN A 137 -21.64 -4.24 14.62
C ASN A 137 -20.40 -4.97 14.10
N ALA A 138 -19.54 -5.50 14.98
CA ALA A 138 -18.34 -6.23 14.59
C ALA A 138 -18.66 -7.47 13.75
N LYS A 139 -19.72 -8.23 14.12
CA LYS A 139 -20.18 -9.38 13.33
C LYS A 139 -20.66 -9.00 11.93
N ARG A 140 -21.50 -7.96 11.84
CA ARG A 140 -21.97 -7.45 10.54
C ARG A 140 -20.80 -6.95 9.68
N LEU A 141 -19.83 -6.29 10.30
CA LEU A 141 -18.65 -5.78 9.61
C LEU A 141 -17.78 -6.91 9.09
N LEU A 142 -17.62 -8.00 9.85
CA LEU A 142 -16.92 -9.22 9.41
C LEU A 142 -17.63 -9.86 8.20
N GLU A 143 -18.95 -10.04 8.27
CA GLU A 143 -19.74 -10.59 7.15
C GLU A 143 -19.62 -9.76 5.87
N ARG A 144 -19.50 -8.44 6.01
CA ARG A 144 -19.26 -7.51 4.91
C ARG A 144 -17.83 -7.64 4.38
N PHE A 145 -16.85 -7.68 5.28
CA PHE A 145 -15.43 -7.86 4.95
C PHE A 145 -15.19 -9.12 4.12
N ASP A 146 -15.79 -10.25 4.52
CA ASP A 146 -15.66 -11.54 3.83
C ASP A 146 -16.22 -11.53 2.40
N LYS A 147 -17.19 -10.65 2.13
CA LYS A 147 -17.81 -10.49 0.80
C LYS A 147 -17.07 -9.51 -0.10
N GLU A 148 -16.54 -8.43 0.48
CA GLU A 148 -15.93 -7.31 -0.26
C GLU A 148 -14.43 -7.48 -0.50
N THR A 149 -13.75 -8.28 0.32
CA THR A 149 -12.30 -8.46 0.21
C THR A 149 -11.98 -9.59 -0.78
N PRO A 150 -11.21 -9.32 -1.85
CA PRO A 150 -10.67 -10.39 -2.69
C PRO A 150 -9.86 -11.31 -1.79
N LYS A 151 -10.22 -12.60 -1.74
CA LYS A 151 -9.39 -13.59 -1.04
C LYS A 151 -8.01 -13.51 -1.67
N GLN A 152 -7.05 -12.90 -0.98
CA GLN A 152 -5.65 -13.01 -1.38
C GLN A 152 -5.37 -14.50 -1.45
N PRO A 153 -4.80 -15.02 -2.55
CA PRO A 153 -4.30 -16.37 -2.53
C PRO A 153 -3.27 -16.40 -1.40
N ASP A 154 -3.59 -17.14 -0.34
CA ASP A 154 -2.68 -17.37 0.76
C ASP A 154 -1.33 -17.80 0.18
N PHE A 155 -0.23 -17.23 0.66
CA PHE A 155 1.10 -17.61 0.20
C PHE A 155 1.31 -19.13 0.36
N THR A 156 0.68 -19.74 1.37
CA THR A 156 0.69 -21.21 1.55
C THR A 156 -0.14 -21.94 0.50
N ASP A 157 -1.23 -21.35 0.02
CA ASP A 157 -2.04 -21.92 -1.07
C ASP A 157 -1.35 -21.76 -2.42
N ARG A 158 -0.59 -20.69 -2.64
CA ARG A 158 0.20 -20.52 -3.86
C ARG A 158 1.32 -21.55 -3.93
N GLU A 159 2.11 -21.72 -2.88
CA GLU A 159 3.18 -22.74 -2.85
C GLU A 159 2.60 -24.16 -2.93
N ARG A 160 1.49 -24.44 -2.24
CA ARG A 160 0.77 -25.73 -2.33
C ARG A 160 0.21 -25.95 -3.72
N LYS A 161 -0.34 -24.93 -4.37
CA LYS A 161 -0.86 -24.99 -5.74
C LYS A 161 0.27 -25.17 -6.74
N GLU A 162 1.36 -24.43 -6.64
CA GLU A 162 2.54 -24.59 -7.49
C GLU A 162 3.14 -26.00 -7.34
N THR A 163 3.22 -26.51 -6.11
CA THR A 163 3.69 -27.87 -5.83
C THR A 163 2.72 -28.92 -6.39
N MET A 164 1.41 -28.74 -6.21
CA MET A 164 0.39 -29.66 -6.73
C MET A 164 0.36 -29.64 -8.27
N ASP A 165 0.46 -28.47 -8.88
CA ASP A 165 0.53 -28.28 -10.33
C ASP A 165 1.79 -28.96 -10.87
N GLN A 166 2.95 -28.80 -10.22
CA GLN A 166 4.17 -29.52 -10.59
C GLN A 166 4.04 -31.04 -10.46
N ILE A 167 3.38 -31.53 -9.41
CA ILE A 167 3.13 -32.97 -9.21
C ILE A 167 2.18 -33.52 -10.27
N LEU A 168 1.10 -32.79 -10.59
CA LEU A 168 0.15 -33.18 -11.63
C LEU A 168 0.80 -33.19 -13.01
N ILE A 169 1.61 -32.18 -13.33
CA ILE A 169 2.44 -32.13 -14.54
C ILE A 169 3.41 -33.32 -14.55
N ALA A 170 4.20 -33.53 -13.50
CA ALA A 170 5.15 -34.64 -13.44
C ALA A 170 4.47 -36.01 -13.61
N LYS A 171 3.27 -36.19 -13.05
CA LYS A 171 2.45 -37.40 -13.20
C LYS A 171 1.90 -37.58 -14.62
N GLU A 172 1.44 -36.49 -15.24
CA GLU A 172 0.95 -36.45 -16.62
C GLU A 172 2.05 -36.81 -17.64
N PHE A 173 3.32 -36.51 -17.32
CA PHE A 173 4.48 -36.74 -18.20
C PHE A 173 5.31 -38.00 -17.88
N SER A 174 5.19 -38.57 -16.69
CA SER A 174 5.92 -39.80 -16.31
C SER A 174 5.27 -41.09 -16.83
N THR A 175 4.02 -41.03 -17.32
CA THR A 175 3.26 -42.21 -17.72
C THR A 175 2.69 -42.17 -19.14
N ALA A 176 2.98 -41.13 -19.93
CA ALA A 176 2.38 -40.93 -21.24
C ALA A 176 3.39 -41.12 -22.39
N ARG A 177 2.92 -41.72 -23.50
CA ARG A 177 3.60 -41.68 -24.81
C ARG A 177 4.00 -40.23 -25.16
N PRO A 178 5.08 -40.00 -25.90
CA PRO A 178 5.59 -38.65 -26.15
C PRO A 178 4.55 -37.75 -26.83
N ILE A 179 4.38 -36.54 -26.28
CA ILE A 179 3.65 -35.45 -26.95
C ILE A 179 4.32 -35.19 -28.30
N ALA A 180 3.60 -35.36 -29.40
CA ALA A 180 4.11 -35.12 -30.75
C ALA A 180 5.49 -35.74 -31.07
N ASN A 181 5.82 -36.90 -30.49
CA ASN A 181 7.15 -37.55 -30.57
C ASN A 181 8.33 -36.73 -30.01
N LEU A 182 8.08 -35.70 -29.20
CA LEU A 182 9.13 -35.00 -28.46
C LEU A 182 9.73 -35.87 -27.35
N GLU A 183 11.01 -35.67 -27.07
CA GLU A 183 11.63 -36.20 -25.86
C GLU A 183 10.87 -35.70 -24.61
N PRO A 184 10.67 -36.53 -23.58
CA PRO A 184 9.96 -36.13 -22.37
C PRO A 184 10.48 -34.84 -21.71
N ALA A 185 11.78 -34.55 -21.82
CA ALA A 185 12.38 -33.32 -21.32
C ALA A 185 11.87 -32.07 -22.06
N LEU A 186 11.84 -32.12 -23.40
CA LEU A 186 11.35 -31.03 -24.26
C LEU A 186 9.85 -30.82 -24.10
N ALA A 187 9.08 -31.91 -23.95
CA ALA A 187 7.65 -31.82 -23.68
C ALA A 187 7.36 -31.13 -22.34
N ARG A 188 8.17 -31.40 -21.31
CA ARG A 188 8.08 -30.71 -20.02
C ARG A 188 8.41 -29.23 -20.15
N GLU A 189 9.52 -28.89 -20.80
CA GLU A 189 9.94 -27.51 -21.04
C GLU A 189 8.86 -26.71 -21.77
N PHE A 190 8.24 -27.31 -22.78
CA PHE A 190 7.13 -26.70 -23.48
C PHE A 190 5.98 -26.35 -22.52
N VAL A 191 5.51 -27.30 -21.70
CA VAL A 191 4.34 -27.07 -20.83
C VAL A 191 4.63 -26.18 -19.63
N THR A 192 5.85 -26.24 -19.06
CA THR A 192 6.18 -25.47 -17.85
C THR A 192 6.71 -24.07 -18.13
N SER A 193 7.24 -23.83 -19.34
CA SER A 193 7.90 -22.56 -19.69
C SER A 193 7.26 -21.92 -20.93
N ILE A 194 7.32 -22.58 -22.08
CA ILE A 194 6.97 -21.98 -23.37
C ILE A 194 5.46 -21.71 -23.48
N GLU A 195 4.62 -22.70 -23.19
CA GLU A 195 3.17 -22.61 -23.29
C GLU A 195 2.59 -21.53 -22.36
N PRO A 196 2.97 -21.41 -21.07
CA PRO A 196 2.55 -20.30 -20.22
C PRO A 196 2.94 -18.92 -20.76
N LEU A 197 4.15 -18.78 -21.34
CA LEU A 197 4.57 -17.51 -21.95
C LEU A 197 3.69 -17.15 -23.15
N LEU A 198 3.45 -18.11 -24.04
CA LEU A 198 2.58 -17.93 -25.21
C LEU A 198 1.12 -17.65 -24.80
N MET A 199 0.60 -18.36 -23.79
CA MET A 199 -0.73 -18.11 -23.27
C MET A 199 -0.83 -16.70 -22.68
N ASN A 200 0.09 -16.30 -21.83
CA ASN A 200 0.02 -14.98 -21.18
C ASN A 200 0.11 -13.81 -22.17
N ARG A 201 0.85 -13.97 -23.28
CA ARG A 201 1.13 -12.88 -24.23
C ARG A 201 0.26 -12.91 -25.48
N CYS A 202 -0.02 -14.09 -26.02
CA CYS A 202 -0.71 -14.23 -27.32
C CYS A 202 -2.21 -14.56 -27.16
N SER A 203 -2.62 -15.15 -26.03
CA SER A 203 -4.00 -15.64 -25.85
C SER A 203 -4.92 -14.73 -25.03
N ASN A 204 -4.35 -13.95 -24.09
CA ASN A 204 -5.12 -13.15 -23.11
C ASN A 204 -5.95 -12.00 -23.72
N THR A 205 -5.63 -11.53 -24.92
CA THR A 205 -6.31 -10.38 -25.57
C THR A 205 -7.29 -10.81 -26.66
N SER A 206 -7.69 -12.09 -26.70
CA SER A 206 -8.54 -12.67 -27.75
C SER A 206 -7.97 -12.64 -29.18
N CYS A 207 -6.72 -12.20 -29.38
CA CYS A 207 -6.07 -12.18 -30.71
C CYS A 207 -5.75 -13.58 -31.24
N HIS A 208 -5.28 -14.51 -30.40
CA HIS A 208 -5.03 -15.92 -30.76
C HIS A 208 -5.66 -16.91 -29.77
N GLY A 209 -6.70 -16.47 -29.04
CA GLY A 209 -7.42 -17.32 -28.08
C GLY A 209 -8.43 -18.27 -28.75
N THR A 210 -9.11 -19.08 -27.92
CA THR A 210 -10.11 -20.07 -28.37
C THR A 210 -11.23 -19.47 -29.24
N THR A 211 -11.52 -18.17 -29.14
CA THR A 211 -12.56 -17.50 -29.92
C THR A 211 -12.01 -16.68 -31.10
N SER A 212 -10.69 -16.72 -31.36
CA SER A 212 -10.08 -15.95 -32.45
C SER A 212 -10.40 -16.53 -33.83
N PRO A 213 -10.59 -15.67 -34.87
CA PRO A 213 -10.71 -16.10 -36.26
C PRO A 213 -9.36 -16.44 -36.92
N SER A 214 -8.21 -16.28 -36.26
CA SER A 214 -6.90 -16.56 -36.85
C SER A 214 -6.62 -18.06 -37.01
N ASP A 215 -5.79 -18.43 -38.00
CA ASP A 215 -5.37 -19.83 -38.20
C ASP A 215 -4.47 -20.34 -37.06
N PHE A 216 -3.68 -19.45 -36.44
CA PHE A 216 -2.92 -19.76 -35.22
C PHE A 216 -3.80 -19.55 -33.99
N ARG A 217 -4.09 -20.62 -33.24
CA ARG A 217 -4.99 -20.59 -32.07
C ARG A 217 -4.40 -21.36 -30.90
N LEU A 218 -4.51 -20.76 -29.73
CA LEU A 218 -4.12 -21.34 -28.45
C LEU A 218 -5.38 -21.58 -27.60
N THR A 219 -5.61 -22.83 -27.24
CA THR A 219 -6.74 -23.27 -26.44
C THR A 219 -6.45 -23.08 -24.96
N GLN A 220 -7.30 -22.29 -24.29
CA GLN A 220 -7.19 -22.03 -22.85
C GLN A 220 -7.46 -23.28 -22.01
N LYS A 221 -6.64 -23.49 -20.98
CA LYS A 221 -6.87 -24.51 -19.95
C LYS A 221 -7.71 -23.90 -18.81
N TRP A 222 -9.02 -23.93 -18.94
CA TRP A 222 -9.93 -23.49 -17.88
C TRP A 222 -10.04 -24.55 -16.79
N ASN A 223 -9.73 -24.18 -15.53
CA ASN A 223 -9.84 -24.99 -14.32
C ASN A 223 -8.91 -26.23 -14.24
N ILE A 224 -7.87 -26.10 -13.41
CA ILE A 224 -6.79 -27.06 -13.14
C ILE A 224 -7.27 -28.26 -12.30
N ARG A 225 -8.34 -28.95 -12.74
CA ARG A 225 -8.85 -30.18 -12.08
C ARG A 225 -9.09 -31.33 -13.06
N GLY A 226 -8.72 -31.19 -14.33
CA GLY A 226 -8.88 -32.22 -15.37
C GLY A 226 -7.59 -32.53 -16.12
N GLN A 227 -7.61 -33.61 -16.90
CA GLN A 227 -6.52 -34.01 -17.79
C GLN A 227 -6.37 -33.01 -18.94
N THR A 228 -5.38 -32.12 -18.88
CA THR A 228 -5.18 -31.04 -19.87
C THR A 228 -4.16 -31.38 -20.96
N ARG A 229 -3.57 -32.59 -20.94
CA ARG A 229 -2.58 -33.05 -21.93
C ARG A 229 -3.00 -32.84 -23.38
N HIS A 230 -4.25 -33.18 -23.70
CA HIS A 230 -4.79 -33.05 -25.06
C HIS A 230 -4.83 -31.58 -25.52
N ILE A 231 -4.99 -30.64 -24.58
CA ILE A 231 -4.93 -29.20 -24.84
C ILE A 231 -3.48 -28.77 -25.06
N SER A 232 -2.53 -29.25 -24.25
CA SER A 232 -1.10 -29.01 -24.45
C SER A 232 -0.63 -29.53 -25.83
N ASP A 233 -1.07 -30.74 -26.21
CA ASP A 233 -0.77 -31.34 -27.51
C ASP A 233 -1.29 -30.47 -28.67
N GLN A 234 -2.54 -30.00 -28.55
CA GLN A 234 -3.15 -29.12 -29.54
C GLN A 234 -2.40 -27.79 -29.67
N ASN A 235 -2.03 -27.19 -28.54
CA ASN A 235 -1.30 -25.93 -28.52
C ASN A 235 0.10 -26.09 -29.10
N LEU A 236 0.80 -27.17 -28.79
CA LEU A 236 2.09 -27.47 -29.39
C LEU A 236 1.99 -27.60 -30.90
N GLN A 237 1.00 -28.34 -31.41
CA GLN A 237 0.81 -28.48 -32.86
C GLN A 237 0.55 -27.13 -33.54
N ALA A 238 -0.27 -26.28 -32.93
CA ALA A 238 -0.51 -24.93 -33.43
C ALA A 238 0.79 -24.10 -33.49
N VAL A 239 1.64 -24.21 -32.47
CA VAL A 239 2.93 -23.50 -32.40
C VAL A 239 3.92 -24.03 -33.42
N LEU A 240 4.03 -25.36 -33.57
CA LEU A 240 4.90 -25.98 -34.56
C LEU A 240 4.50 -25.57 -35.99
N GLY A 241 3.21 -25.36 -36.25
CA GLY A 241 2.73 -24.81 -37.53
C GLY A 241 3.19 -23.38 -37.82
N GLN A 242 3.68 -22.65 -36.81
CA GLN A 242 4.22 -21.28 -36.95
C GLN A 242 5.75 -21.23 -37.00
N ILE A 243 6.44 -22.38 -36.91
CA ILE A 243 7.89 -22.47 -36.88
C ILE A 243 8.40 -22.98 -38.22
N ASN A 244 9.35 -22.28 -38.83
CA ASN A 244 10.10 -22.77 -39.97
C ASN A 244 11.37 -23.49 -39.45
N PRO A 245 11.43 -24.82 -39.49
CA PRO A 245 12.55 -25.56 -38.89
C PRO A 245 13.86 -25.41 -39.66
N LEU A 246 13.81 -25.07 -40.95
CA LEU A 246 15.00 -24.88 -41.78
C LEU A 246 15.56 -23.46 -41.63
N GLN A 247 14.68 -22.48 -41.38
CA GLN A 247 15.04 -21.08 -41.22
C GLN A 247 14.24 -20.46 -40.05
N PRO A 248 14.65 -20.72 -38.79
CA PRO A 248 13.89 -20.29 -37.61
C PRO A 248 13.62 -18.78 -37.55
N GLU A 249 14.58 -17.97 -37.99
CA GLU A 249 14.47 -16.50 -38.06
C GLU A 249 13.37 -16.01 -39.02
N GLN A 250 12.95 -16.85 -39.96
CA GLN A 250 11.87 -16.57 -40.91
C GLN A 250 10.54 -17.22 -40.49
N SER A 251 10.46 -17.75 -39.27
CA SER A 251 9.23 -18.33 -38.75
C SER A 251 8.11 -17.28 -38.73
N PRO A 252 6.90 -17.60 -39.23
CA PRO A 252 5.74 -16.72 -39.12
C PRO A 252 5.49 -16.19 -37.70
N LEU A 253 5.81 -17.00 -36.67
CA LEU A 253 5.72 -16.61 -35.27
C LEU A 253 6.51 -15.33 -34.93
N LEU A 254 7.59 -15.03 -35.67
CA LEU A 254 8.46 -13.88 -35.44
C LEU A 254 8.10 -12.67 -36.33
N ALA A 255 7.15 -12.82 -37.25
CA ALA A 255 6.83 -11.79 -38.24
C ALA A 255 6.03 -10.59 -37.68
N ILE A 256 5.42 -10.71 -36.49
CA ILE A 256 4.57 -9.68 -35.85
C ILE A 256 5.38 -8.69 -34.97
N LEU A 257 6.69 -8.56 -35.21
CA LEU A 257 7.54 -7.51 -34.61
C LEU A 257 7.80 -6.32 -35.55
N ARG A 258 6.99 -6.13 -36.59
CA ARG A 258 7.05 -4.96 -37.49
C ARG A 258 5.73 -4.24 -37.58
#